data_AF-A0A318P0E0-F1
#
_entry.id   AF-A0A318P0E0-F1
#
_cell.length_a   1.000
_cell.length_b   1.000
_cell.length_c   1.000
_cell.angle_alpha   90.00
_cell.angle_beta   90.00
_cell.angle_gamma   90.00
#
_symmetry.space_group_name_H-M   'P 1'
#
loop_
_entity.id
_entity.type
_entity.pdbx_description
1 polymer ?
#
loop_
_entity_poly.entity_id
_entity_poly.type
_entity_poly.pdbx_seq_one_letter_code
_entity_poly.pdbx_strand_id
1 'polypeptide(L)' 'MLAETPQKRGARTLTERTTPEWRRERARNAHLAAAVNAVVERAPELTPDQVARLRAVFGTAAGSAGQRAA' A
#
# COMPACT_ATOMS: atom_id res chain seq x y z
N MET A 1 -25.44 2.46 -22.21
CA MET A 1 -24.58 2.22 -21.03
C MET A 1 -24.62 3.45 -20.14
N LEU A 2 -25.24 3.38 -18.96
CA LEU A 2 -25.26 4.49 -18.00
C LEU A 2 -23.92 4.53 -17.26
N ALA A 3 -23.12 5.56 -17.52
CA ALA A 3 -21.86 5.76 -16.82
C ALA A 3 -22.11 5.98 -15.32
N GLU A 4 -21.37 5.27 -14.47
CA GLU A 4 -21.41 5.44 -13.02
C GLU A 4 -21.05 6.88 -12.64
N THR A 5 -21.93 7.56 -11.90
CA THR A 5 -21.66 8.92 -11.43
C THR A 5 -20.52 8.91 -10.40
N PRO A 6 -19.72 9.99 -10.34
CA PRO A 6 -18.59 10.11 -9.41
C PRO A 6 -18.96 9.84 -7.94
N GLN A 7 -20.19 10.18 -7.54
CA GLN A 7 -20.72 9.97 -6.20
C GLN A 7 -20.87 8.47 -5.85
N LYS A 8 -21.30 7.64 -6.80
CA LYS A 8 -21.40 6.17 -6.60
C LYS A 8 -20.02 5.52 -6.47
N ARG A 9 -19.02 6.02 -7.23
CA ARG A 9 -17.62 5.59 -7.11
C ARG A 9 -17.01 5.97 -5.75
N GLY A 10 -17.28 7.18 -5.26
CA GLY A 10 -16.81 7.64 -3.95
C GLY A 10 -17.40 6.83 -2.79
N ALA A 11 -18.72 6.55 -2.83
CA ALA A 11 -19.36 5.72 -1.83
C ALA A 11 -18.82 4.28 -1.81
N ARG A 12 -18.61 3.68 -2.98
CA ARG A 12 -18.06 2.32 -3.10
C ARG A 12 -16.64 2.20 -2.55
N THR A 13 -15.76 3.16 -2.87
CA THR A 13 -14.39 3.18 -2.36
C THR A 13 -14.32 3.41 -0.85
N LEU A 14 -15.24 4.19 -0.27
CA LEU A 14 -15.37 4.31 1.18
C LEU A 14 -15.83 3.00 1.82
N THR A 15 -16.83 2.32 1.24
CA THR A 15 -17.31 1.03 1.75
C THR A 15 -16.24 -0.05 1.67
N GLU A 16 -15.51 -0.14 0.55
CA GLU A 16 -14.37 -1.06 0.37
C GLU A 16 -13.24 -0.79 1.38
N ARG A 17 -13.06 0.48 1.80
CA ARG A 17 -12.10 0.90 2.84
C ARG A 17 -12.58 0.72 4.28
N THR A 18 -13.76 0.13 4.50
CA THR A 18 -14.28 -0.13 5.86
C THR A 18 -14.42 -1.62 6.17
N THR A 19 -14.18 -2.49 5.19
CA THR A 19 -14.28 -3.94 5.41
C THR A 19 -13.21 -4.42 6.41
N PRO A 20 -13.52 -5.43 7.24
CA PRO A 20 -12.53 -6.04 8.13
C PRO A 20 -11.29 -6.56 7.38
N GLU A 21 -11.49 -7.09 6.18
CA GLU A 21 -10.43 -7.61 5.31
C GLU A 21 -9.49 -6.48 4.86
N TRP A 22 -10.04 -5.35 4.40
CA TRP A 22 -9.23 -4.19 4.03
C TRP A 22 -8.44 -3.65 5.23
N ARG A 23 -9.05 -3.62 6.42
CA ARG A 23 -8.36 -3.19 7.65
C ARG A 23 -7.22 -4.14 8.02
N ARG A 24 -7.42 -5.46 7.92
CA ARG A 24 -6.38 -6.47 8.13
C ARG A 24 -5.23 -6.31 7.14
N GLU A 25 -5.55 -6.13 5.86
CA GLU A 25 -4.54 -5.93 4.83
C GLU A 25 -3.75 -4.65 5.06
N ARG A 26 -4.41 -3.55 5.44
CA ARG A 26 -3.74 -2.30 5.80
C ARG A 26 -2.82 -2.46 7.01
N ALA A 27 -3.28 -3.16 8.05
CA ALA A 27 -2.47 -3.43 9.24
C ALA A 27 -1.25 -4.30 8.92
N ARG A 28 -1.43 -5.33 8.09
CA ARG A 28 -0.34 -6.16 7.57
C ARG A 28 0.68 -5.34 6.80
N ASN A 29 0.23 -4.47 5.89
CA ASN A 29 1.11 -3.62 5.08
C ASN A 29 1.87 -2.61 5.94
N ALA A 30 1.22 -2.03 6.96
CA ALA A 30 1.88 -1.15 7.92
C ALA A 30 2.95 -1.90 8.74
N HIS A 31 2.65 -3.13 9.17
CA HIS A 31 3.61 -3.97 9.89
C HIS A 31 4.83 -4.32 9.02
N LEU A 32 4.62 -4.70 7.76
CA LEU A 32 5.71 -4.99 6.82
C LEU A 32 6.60 -3.76 6.58
N ALA A 33 5.99 -2.58 6.39
CA ALA A 33 6.74 -1.34 6.23
C ALA A 33 7.60 -1.01 7.47
N ALA A 34 7.04 -1.20 8.68
CA ALA A 34 7.78 -1.02 9.92
C ALA A 34 8.94 -2.01 10.07
N ALA A 35 8.73 -3.28 9.70
CA ALA A 35 9.77 -4.30 9.71
C ALA A 35 10.92 -3.97 8.75
N VAL A 36 10.60 -3.53 7.52
CA VAL A 36 11.62 -3.10 6.55
C VAL A 36 12.43 -1.93 7.09
N ASN A 37 11.79 -0.93 7.70
CA ASN A 37 12.51 0.18 8.29
C ASN A 37 13.44 -0.26 9.43
N ALA A 38 12.98 -1.16 10.31
CA ALA A 38 13.81 -1.70 11.38
C ALA A 38 15.04 -2.49 10.85
N VAL A 39 14.90 -3.19 9.72
CA VAL A 39 16.03 -3.86 9.05
C VAL A 39 17.02 -2.83 8.51
N VAL A 40 16.53 -1.80 7.80
CA VAL A 40 17.38 -0.75 7.22
C VAL A 40 18.14 0.03 8.30
N GLU A 41 17.49 0.33 9.43
CA GLU A 41 18.13 1.02 10.56
C GLU A 41 19.24 0.18 11.22
N ARG A 42 19.09 -1.14 11.22
CA ARG A 42 20.07 -2.07 11.82
C ARG A 42 21.19 -2.49 10.88
N ALA A 43 21.06 -2.20 9.59
CA ALA A 43 22.01 -2.59 8.55
C ALA A 43 22.49 -1.35 7.75
N PRO A 44 23.33 -0.49 8.37
CA PRO A 44 23.83 0.74 7.73
C PRO A 44 24.73 0.47 6.50
N GLU A 45 25.22 -0.75 6.33
CA GLU A 45 26.01 -1.20 5.19
C GLU A 45 25.18 -1.43 3.91
N LEU A 46 23.84 -1.45 4.03
CA LEU A 46 22.97 -1.62 2.87
C LEU A 46 23.11 -0.43 1.93
N THR A 47 23.35 -0.73 0.66
CA THR A 47 23.34 0.30 -0.37
C THR A 47 21.91 0.81 -0.60
N PRO A 48 21.75 2.06 -1.09
CA PRO A 48 20.44 2.59 -1.44
C PRO A 48 19.63 1.68 -2.37
N ASP A 49 20.30 1.01 -3.32
CA ASP A 49 19.70 0.05 -4.24
C ASP A 49 19.17 -1.20 -3.54
N GLN A 50 19.89 -1.73 -2.55
CA GLN A 50 19.44 -2.87 -1.76
C GLN A 50 18.23 -2.48 -0.89
N VAL A 51 18.25 -1.29 -0.30
CA VAL A 51 17.09 -0.75 0.44
C VAL A 51 15.88 -0.57 -0.49
N ALA A 52 16.08 -0.07 -1.70
CA ALA A 52 15.02 0.09 -2.69
C ALA A 52 14.41 -1.27 -3.10
N ARG A 53 15.25 -2.30 -3.29
CA ARG A 53 14.78 -3.67 -3.57
C ARG A 53 14.01 -4.27 -2.41
N LEU A 54 14.48 -4.11 -1.16
CA LEU A 54 13.76 -4.54 0.04
C LEU A 54 12.38 -3.87 0.11
N ARG A 55 12.31 -2.56 -0.12
CA ARG A 55 11.05 -1.83 -0.18
C ARG A 55 10.18 -2.24 -1.36
N ALA A 56 10.73 -2.63 -2.50
CA ALA A 56 9.94 -3.10 -3.63
C ALA A 56 9.34 -4.50 -3.39
N VAL A 57 10.08 -5.38 -2.71
CA VAL A 57 9.62 -6.75 -2.38
C VAL A 57 8.61 -6.75 -1.24
N PHE A 58 8.88 -5.98 -0.18
CA PHE A 58 8.09 -6.00 1.06
C PHE A 58 7.18 -4.79 1.24
N GLY A 59 7.48 -3.67 0.59
CA GLY A 59 6.55 -2.56 0.45
C GLY A 59 5.51 -2.98 -0.57
N THR A 60 4.49 -3.68 -0.08
CA THR A 60 3.22 -3.86 -0.77
C THR A 60 2.82 -2.52 -1.38
N ALA A 61 2.65 -2.51 -2.69
CA ALA A 61 2.35 -1.35 -3.53
C ALA A 61 1.25 -0.45 -2.93
N ALA A 62 1.65 0.46 -2.04
CA ALA A 62 0.78 1.51 -1.52
C ALA A 62 0.35 2.50 -2.64
N GLY A 63 0.86 2.32 -3.87
CA GLY A 63 0.57 3.14 -5.06
C GLY A 63 -0.26 2.49 -6.16
N SER A 64 -0.57 1.20 -6.16
CA SER A 64 -1.36 0.58 -7.26
C SER A 64 -2.88 0.81 -7.15
N ALA A 65 -3.34 1.51 -6.10
CA ALA A 65 -4.68 2.08 -6.02
C ALA A 65 -4.77 3.52 -6.59
N GLY A 66 -3.64 4.13 -6.98
CA GLY A 66 -3.57 5.48 -7.55
C GLY A 66 -3.25 5.54 -9.04
N GLN A 67 -2.88 4.42 -9.67
CA GLN A 67 -2.38 4.39 -11.05
C GLN A 67 -3.28 3.60 -12.02
N ARG A 68 -4.61 3.65 -11.79
CA ARG A 68 -5.64 3.32 -12.80
C ARG A 68 -6.63 4.46 -13.02
N ALA A 69 -6.20 5.68 -12.70
CA ALA A 69 -6.95 6.91 -12.95
C ALA A 69 -5.96 8.02 -13.35
N ALA A 70 -5.29 7.81 -14.48
CA ALA A 70 -4.67 8.84 -15.28
C ALA A 70 -5.00 8.53 -16.75
#